data_AF-A0A935M422-F1
#
_entry.id   AF-A0A935M422-F1
#
_cell.length_a   1.000
_cell.length_b   1.000
_cell.length_c   1.000
_cell.angle_alpha   90.00
_cell.angle_beta   90.00
_cell.angle_gamma   90.00
#
_symmetry.space_group_name_H-M   'P 1'
#
loop_
_entity.id
_entity.type
_entity.pdbx_description
1 polymer ?
#
loop_
_entity_poly.entity_id
_entity_poly.type
_entity_poly.pdbx_seq_one_letter_code
_entity_poly.pdbx_strand_id
1 'polypeptide(L)'
;MIIIRQYVPTRPKATGRTLSLFKDEGIYRKYRYSCFITNLNLPAEQIWTLYRQRADAENRIKELKYDFGSSSFNVNGFYATEAALNFVMIAYNIISLFRQVVLNTKVREQMKTLRYKIFAIGGYIIPKGNQRILKLSLDMKRREWFTGLWMNTNNIKAPFIFDS
;
A
#
# COMPACT_ATOMS: atom_id res chain seq x y z
N MET A 1 20.14 18.65 12.26
CA MET A 1 19.22 17.87 13.11
C MET A 1 18.01 18.75 13.42
N ILE A 2 16.79 18.22 13.27
CA ILE A 2 15.55 18.98 13.49
C ILE A 2 14.66 18.20 14.45
N ILE A 3 14.15 18.89 15.46
CA ILE A 3 13.24 18.32 16.46
C ILE A 3 11.86 18.97 16.30
N ILE A 4 10.83 18.13 16.21
CA ILE A 4 9.44 18.57 16.09
C ILE A 4 8.70 18.08 17.32
N ARG A 5 8.05 19.02 18.01
CA ARG A 5 7.13 18.75 19.12
C ARG A 5 5.69 18.96 18.67
N GLN A 6 4.82 18.01 18.97
CA GLN A 6 3.39 18.09 18.66
C GLN A 6 2.58 17.99 19.94
N TYR A 7 1.70 18.97 20.17
CA TYR A 7 0.84 19.00 21.34
C TYR A 7 -0.35 18.04 21.18
N VAL A 8 -0.39 17.01 22.02
CA VAL A 8 -1.32 15.87 21.93
C VAL A 8 -2.78 16.28 22.15
N PRO A 9 -3.14 17.17 23.09
CA PRO A 9 -4.54 17.56 23.29
C PRO A 9 -5.18 18.23 22.06
N THR A 10 -4.40 18.99 21.28
CA THR A 10 -4.90 19.62 20.03
C THR A 10 -4.78 18.68 18.83
N ARG A 11 -3.86 17.71 18.87
CA ARG A 11 -3.67 16.70 17.81
C ARG A 11 -3.55 15.29 18.41
N PRO A 12 -4.67 14.62 18.70
CA PRO A 12 -4.66 13.31 19.37
C PRO A 12 -4.04 12.20 18.50
N LYS A 13 -4.04 12.37 17.16
CA LYS A 13 -3.38 11.46 16.20
C LYS A 13 -1.93 11.86 15.87
N ALA A 14 -1.30 12.71 16.70
CA ALA A 14 0.09 13.14 16.51
C ALA A 14 1.07 11.95 16.50
N THR A 15 1.91 11.89 15.48
CA THR A 15 2.97 10.89 15.33
C THR A 15 4.22 11.27 16.14
N GLY A 16 4.95 10.25 16.63
CA GLY A 16 6.18 10.44 17.39
C GLY A 16 6.22 9.67 18.71
N ARG A 17 7.35 9.74 19.41
CA ARG A 17 7.55 9.07 20.70
C ARG A 17 7.31 10.05 21.85
N THR A 18 6.77 9.52 22.94
CA THR A 18 6.81 10.20 24.24
C THR A 18 8.18 9.96 24.84
N LEU A 19 8.81 11.00 25.37
CA LEU A 19 10.13 10.88 25.99
C LEU A 19 10.00 10.01 27.26
N SER A 20 10.63 8.85 27.27
CA SER A 20 10.53 7.89 28.37
C SER A 20 11.24 8.35 29.64
N LEU A 21 12.23 9.24 29.49
CA LEU A 21 13.05 9.79 30.57
C LEU A 21 12.35 10.91 31.37
N PHE A 22 11.34 11.57 30.80
CA PHE A 22 10.63 12.71 31.43
C PHE A 22 9.12 12.45 31.51
N LYS A 23 8.74 11.20 31.76
CA LYS A 23 7.32 10.77 31.77
C LYS A 23 6.49 11.48 32.86
N ASP A 24 7.12 11.78 34.00
CA ASP A 24 6.44 12.30 35.19
C ASP A 24 6.42 13.84 35.25
N GLU A 25 7.17 14.51 34.39
CA GLU A 25 7.13 15.96 34.27
C GLU A 25 5.92 16.39 33.41
N GLY A 26 4.92 17.01 34.05
CA GLY A 26 3.58 17.24 33.51
C GLY A 26 3.49 18.03 32.20
N ILE A 27 4.55 18.77 31.82
CA ILE A 27 4.64 19.49 30.56
C ILE A 27 4.95 18.52 29.40
N TYR A 28 5.90 17.60 29.58
CA TYR A 28 6.40 16.72 28.50
C TYR A 28 5.45 15.56 28.16
N ARG A 29 4.58 15.17 29.10
CA ARG A 29 3.53 14.17 28.88
C ARG A 29 2.54 14.56 27.77
N LYS A 30 2.32 15.86 27.57
CA LYS A 30 1.37 16.39 26.59
C LYS A 30 1.96 16.57 25.19
N TYR A 31 3.24 16.22 24.97
CA TYR A 31 3.89 16.37 23.67
C TYR A 31 4.41 15.05 23.11
N ARG A 32 4.29 14.90 21.80
CA ARG A 32 4.96 13.87 20.99
C ARG A 32 6.18 14.48 20.32
N TYR A 33 7.31 13.79 20.40
CA TYR A 33 8.57 14.25 19.82
C TYR A 33 8.96 13.37 18.63
N SER A 34 9.39 14.03 17.55
CA SER A 34 9.99 13.40 16.38
C SER A 34 11.32 14.10 16.08
N CYS A 35 12.38 13.32 15.84
CA CYS A 35 13.70 13.83 15.49
C CYS A 35 14.06 13.38 14.09
N PHE A 36 14.46 14.32 13.24
CA PHE A 36 14.93 14.08 11.88
C PHE A 36 16.39 14.48 11.75
N ILE A 37 17.21 13.54 11.30
CA ILE A 37 18.60 13.79 10.92
C ILE A 37 18.60 13.91 9.40
N THR A 38 18.93 15.09 8.90
CA THR A 38 18.92 15.41 7.47
C THR A 38 20.03 16.42 7.17
N ASN A 39 20.58 16.33 5.96
CA ASN A 39 21.53 17.29 5.37
C ASN A 39 20.81 18.36 4.53
N LEU A 40 19.48 18.32 4.43
CA LEU A 40 18.69 19.29 3.68
C LEU A 40 18.59 20.61 4.43
N ASN A 41 18.89 21.72 3.74
CA ASN A 41 18.76 23.07 4.26
C ASN A 41 17.36 23.66 3.96
N LEU A 42 16.31 22.93 4.34
CA LEU A 42 14.92 23.32 4.13
C LEU A 42 14.27 23.72 5.47
N PRO A 43 13.17 24.49 5.46
CA PRO A 43 12.38 24.76 6.67
C PRO A 43 11.92 23.46 7.34
N ALA A 44 11.85 23.48 8.68
CA ALA A 44 11.47 22.31 9.48
C ALA A 44 10.10 21.73 9.10
N GLU A 45 9.14 22.57 8.70
CA GLU A 45 7.82 22.14 8.22
C GLU A 45 7.89 21.37 6.89
N GLN A 46 8.73 21.81 5.95
CA GLN A 46 8.92 21.12 4.68
C GLN A 46 9.62 19.79 4.89
N ILE A 47 10.61 19.73 5.79
CA ILE A 47 11.29 18.49 6.15
C ILE A 47 10.31 17.52 6.81
N TRP A 48 9.45 18.00 7.71
CA TRP A 48 8.39 17.18 8.30
C TRP A 48 7.45 16.59 7.25
N THR A 49 7.01 17.43 6.30
CA THR A 49 6.09 17.04 5.23
C THR A 49 6.72 16.00 4.30
N LEU A 50 7.98 16.21 3.91
CA LEU A 50 8.76 15.29 3.08
C LEU A 50 8.94 13.93 3.76
N TYR A 51 9.36 13.92 5.03
CA TYR A 51 9.52 12.68 5.79
C TYR A 51 8.20 11.98 6.06
N ARG A 52 7.09 12.72 6.18
CA ARG A 52 5.76 12.14 6.30
C ARG A 52 5.35 11.39 5.04
N GLN A 53 5.58 11.96 3.85
CA GLN A 53 5.36 11.25 2.58
C GLN A 53 6.28 10.03 2.44
N ARG A 54 7.52 10.12 2.91
CA ARG A 54 8.47 9.00 2.91
C ARG A 54 8.03 7.86 3.84
N ALA A 55 7.39 8.17 4.97
CA ALA A 55 6.84 7.15 5.85
C ALA A 55 5.77 6.29 5.16
N ASP A 56 4.98 6.87 4.24
CA ASP A 56 4.04 6.10 3.42
C ASP A 56 4.77 5.16 2.44
N ALA A 57 5.88 5.60 1.85
CA ALA A 57 6.74 4.74 1.04
C ALA A 57 7.37 3.61 1.85
N GLU A 58 7.85 3.87 3.07
CA GLU A 58 8.36 2.83 3.96
C GLU A 58 7.28 1.83 4.39
N ASN A 59 6.07 2.31 4.68
CA ASN A 59 4.93 1.45 4.97
C ASN A 59 4.59 0.56 3.76
N ARG A 60 4.63 1.11 2.54
CA ARG A 60 4.44 0.34 1.29
C ARG A 60 5.53 -0.73 1.11
N ILE A 61 6.80 -0.40 1.40
CA ILE A 61 7.91 -1.38 1.35
C ILE A 61 7.74 -2.46 2.41
N LYS A 62 7.29 -2.11 3.63
CA LYS A 62 6.98 -3.09 4.68
C LYS A 62 5.83 -4.00 4.27
N GLU A 63 4.71 -3.44 3.80
CA GLU A 63 3.58 -4.19 3.27
C GLU A 63 4.04 -5.16 2.18
N LEU A 64 4.84 -4.69 1.21
CA LEU A 64 5.41 -5.52 0.15
C LEU A 64 6.26 -6.68 0.70
N LYS A 65 7.11 -6.41 1.70
CA LYS A 65 7.91 -7.47 2.35
C LYS A 65 7.04 -8.51 3.05
N TYR A 66 5.97 -8.09 3.73
CA TYR A 66 5.05 -8.99 4.45
C TYR A 66 4.09 -9.75 3.54
N ASP A 67 3.54 -9.10 2.51
CA ASP A 67 2.51 -9.67 1.63
C ASP A 67 3.11 -10.55 0.53
N PHE A 68 4.30 -10.21 0.03
CA PHE A 68 4.97 -10.93 -1.08
C PHE A 68 6.11 -11.83 -0.61
N GLY A 69 6.31 -11.99 0.70
CA GLY A 69 7.31 -12.90 1.25
C GLY A 69 8.74 -12.55 0.83
N SER A 70 9.04 -11.27 0.63
CA SER A 70 10.36 -10.82 0.14
C SER A 70 11.51 -11.21 1.08
N SER A 71 11.21 -11.50 2.35
CA SER A 71 12.17 -12.02 3.33
C SER A 71 12.56 -13.49 3.11
N SER A 72 11.85 -14.22 2.27
CA SER A 72 12.03 -15.67 2.06
C SER A 72 12.75 -16.01 0.75
N PHE A 73 13.15 -15.01 -0.05
CA PHE A 73 13.96 -15.24 -1.24
C PHE A 73 15.41 -15.51 -0.83
N ASN A 74 15.68 -16.75 -0.44
CA ASN A 74 17.04 -17.23 -0.18
C ASN A 74 17.66 -17.68 -1.52
N VAL A 75 17.88 -16.71 -2.41
CA VAL A 75 18.55 -16.95 -3.69
C VAL A 75 20.06 -16.79 -3.48
N ASN A 76 20.82 -17.84 -3.76
CA ASN A 76 22.26 -17.93 -3.49
C ASN A 76 23.14 -17.06 -4.43
N GLY A 77 22.61 -15.97 -4.99
CA GLY A 77 23.35 -15.09 -5.90
C GLY A 77 22.78 -13.67 -5.96
N PHE A 78 23.67 -12.66 -5.99
CA PHE A 78 23.31 -11.24 -5.99
C PHE A 78 22.32 -10.88 -7.12
N TYR A 79 22.63 -11.30 -8.35
CA TYR A 79 21.78 -11.05 -9.52
C TYR A 79 20.42 -11.75 -9.45
N ALA A 80 20.36 -12.95 -8.86
CA ALA A 80 19.11 -13.68 -8.70
C ALA A 80 18.20 -13.01 -7.66
N THR A 81 18.77 -12.49 -6.57
CA THR A 81 18.07 -11.69 -5.56
C THR A 81 17.59 -10.36 -6.14
N GLU A 82 18.42 -9.68 -6.93
CA GLU A 82 18.04 -8.43 -7.61
C GLU A 82 16.89 -8.65 -8.58
N ALA A 83 16.96 -9.67 -9.44
CA ALA A 83 15.89 -10.02 -10.36
C ALA A 83 14.58 -10.37 -9.62
N ALA A 84 14.66 -11.13 -8.52
CA ALA A 84 13.50 -11.45 -7.69
C ALA A 84 12.87 -10.19 -7.08
N LEU A 85 13.69 -9.27 -6.55
CA LEU A 85 13.21 -7.99 -5.99
C LEU A 85 12.54 -7.12 -7.07
N ASN A 86 13.15 -7.03 -8.25
CA ASN A 86 12.57 -6.28 -9.38
C ASN A 86 11.23 -6.88 -9.83
N PHE A 87 11.13 -8.20 -9.90
CA PHE A 87 9.87 -8.87 -10.23
C PHE A 87 8.78 -8.61 -9.18
N VAL A 88 9.12 -8.65 -7.90
CA VAL A 88 8.19 -8.33 -6.81
C VAL A 88 7.73 -6.87 -6.89
N MET A 89 8.63 -5.93 -7.22
CA MET A 89 8.28 -4.52 -7.42
C MET A 89 7.29 -4.33 -8.58
N ILE A 90 7.50 -5.02 -9.70
CA ILE A 90 6.57 -5.00 -10.84
C ILE A 90 5.22 -5.58 -10.43
N ALA A 91 5.21 -6.74 -9.77
CA ALA A 91 3.97 -7.38 -9.31
C ALA A 91 3.17 -6.48 -8.35
N TYR A 92 3.87 -5.79 -7.44
CA TYR A 92 3.25 -4.81 -6.55
C TYR A 92 2.64 -3.64 -7.32
N ASN A 93 3.34 -3.09 -8.31
CA ASN A 93 2.82 -1.99 -9.14
C ASN A 93 1.56 -2.43 -9.89
N ILE A 94 1.55 -3.62 -10.48
CA ILE A 94 0.38 -4.19 -11.17
C ILE A 94 -0.80 -4.31 -10.20
N ILE A 95 -0.59 -4.84 -8.99
CA ILE A 95 -1.64 -4.98 -7.99
C ILE A 95 -2.10 -3.62 -7.47
N SER A 96 -1.20 -2.64 -7.35
CA SER A 96 -1.56 -1.27 -6.97
C SER A 96 -2.46 -0.63 -8.02
N LEU A 97 -2.12 -0.75 -9.30
CA LEU A 97 -2.95 -0.28 -10.40
C LEU A 97 -4.29 -1.01 -10.43
N PHE A 98 -4.29 -2.33 -10.28
CA PHE A 98 -5.51 -3.13 -10.22
C PHE A 98 -6.45 -2.66 -9.09
N ARG A 99 -5.91 -2.35 -7.90
CA ARG A 99 -6.72 -1.81 -6.79
C ARG A 99 -7.31 -0.44 -7.12
N GLN A 100 -6.53 0.45 -7.70
CA GLN A 100 -7.00 1.80 -8.04
C GLN A 100 -8.07 1.77 -9.13
N VAL A 101 -7.82 0.98 -10.17
CA VAL A 101 -8.62 1.00 -11.40
C VAL A 101 -9.84 0.09 -11.33
N VAL A 102 -9.67 -1.14 -10.81
CA VAL A 102 -10.72 -2.16 -10.86
C VAL A 102 -11.57 -2.14 -9.59
N LEU A 103 -10.92 -2.08 -8.42
CA LEU A 103 -11.64 -2.12 -7.14
C LEU A 103 -12.24 -0.76 -6.75
N ASN A 104 -11.61 0.36 -7.12
CA ASN A 104 -12.02 1.73 -6.78
C ASN A 104 -12.44 1.90 -5.30
N THR A 105 -11.84 1.11 -4.39
CA THR A 105 -12.14 1.16 -2.96
C THR A 105 -11.16 2.04 -2.24
N LYS A 106 -11.66 2.94 -1.39
CA LYS A 106 -10.84 3.75 -0.46
C LYS A 106 -10.06 2.90 0.54
N VAL A 107 -10.49 1.66 0.77
CA VAL A 107 -9.84 0.71 1.69
C VAL A 107 -8.78 -0.10 0.95
N ARG A 108 -7.55 -0.04 1.46
CA ARG A 108 -6.40 -0.76 0.92
C ARG A 108 -6.43 -2.21 1.41
N GLU A 109 -6.98 -3.08 0.58
CA GLU A 109 -7.01 -4.52 0.86
C GLU A 109 -5.61 -5.12 0.71
N GLN A 110 -5.19 -5.92 1.70
CA GLN A 110 -3.94 -6.68 1.66
C GLN A 110 -3.96 -7.74 0.56
N MET A 111 -2.80 -8.15 0.07
CA MET A 111 -2.69 -9.13 -1.02
C MET A 111 -3.39 -10.46 -0.67
N LYS A 112 -3.32 -10.88 0.60
CA LYS A 112 -4.01 -12.10 1.08
C LYS A 112 -5.52 -12.01 0.88
N THR A 113 -6.12 -10.88 1.22
CA THR A 113 -7.56 -10.66 1.07
C THR A 113 -7.96 -10.57 -0.39
N LEU A 114 -7.13 -9.91 -1.22
CA LEU A 114 -7.35 -9.84 -2.66
C LEU A 114 -7.31 -11.24 -3.30
N ARG A 115 -6.35 -12.07 -2.91
CA ARG A 115 -6.23 -13.46 -3.37
C ARG A 115 -7.49 -14.26 -3.06
N TYR A 116 -8.01 -14.13 -1.84
CA TYR A 116 -9.22 -14.84 -1.43
C TYR A 116 -10.49 -14.31 -2.11
N LYS A 117 -10.56 -13.00 -2.34
CA LYS A 117 -11.72 -12.34 -2.95
C LYS A 117 -11.82 -12.61 -4.45
N ILE A 118 -10.68 -12.67 -5.16
CA ILE A 118 -10.65 -12.63 -6.63
C ILE A 118 -10.02 -13.89 -7.24
N PHE A 119 -8.93 -14.40 -6.68
CA PHE A 119 -8.18 -15.52 -7.28
C PHE A 119 -8.63 -16.89 -6.77
N ALA A 120 -9.20 -16.96 -5.56
CA ALA A 120 -9.75 -18.20 -4.99
C ALA A 120 -11.18 -18.49 -5.47
N ILE A 121 -11.43 -18.34 -6.78
CA ILE A 121 -12.71 -18.66 -7.40
C ILE A 121 -12.46 -19.74 -8.43
N GLY A 122 -13.07 -20.91 -8.22
CA GLY A 122 -13.03 -22.01 -9.19
C GLY A 122 -13.66 -21.57 -10.50
N GLY A 123 -12.97 -21.76 -11.61
CA GLY A 123 -13.46 -21.39 -12.92
C GLY A 123 -12.85 -22.23 -14.02
N TYR A 124 -13.53 -22.29 -15.15
CA TYR A 124 -13.08 -23.03 -16.32
C TYR A 124 -13.38 -22.23 -17.58
N ILE A 125 -12.54 -22.39 -18.60
CA ILE A 125 -12.65 -21.68 -19.86
C ILE A 125 -13.35 -22.59 -20.86
N ILE A 126 -14.42 -22.10 -21.49
CA ILE A 126 -15.11 -22.81 -22.57
C ILE A 126 -14.89 -22.04 -23.88
N PRO A 127 -14.54 -22.73 -24.97
CA PRO A 127 -14.60 -22.13 -26.30
C PRO A 127 -16.06 -21.97 -26.74
N LYS A 128 -16.45 -20.77 -27.15
CA LYS A 128 -17.74 -20.50 -27.79
C LYS A 128 -17.49 -19.74 -29.10
N GLY A 129 -17.48 -20.47 -30.22
CA GLY A 129 -17.07 -19.92 -31.51
C GLY A 129 -15.62 -19.40 -31.46
N ASN A 130 -15.40 -18.15 -31.91
CA ASN A 130 -14.08 -17.51 -31.89
C ASN A 130 -13.76 -16.79 -30.56
N GLN A 131 -14.57 -17.00 -29.51
CA GLN A 131 -14.38 -16.36 -28.20
C GLN A 131 -14.10 -17.40 -27.11
N ARG A 132 -13.22 -17.05 -26.18
CA ARG A 132 -12.98 -17.83 -24.95
C ARG A 132 -13.80 -17.23 -23.81
N ILE A 133 -14.71 -18.01 -23.24
CA ILE A 133 -15.56 -17.58 -22.13
C ILE A 133 -15.01 -18.18 -20.84
N LEU A 134 -14.61 -17.31 -19.90
CA LEU A 134 -14.27 -17.71 -18.55
C LEU A 134 -15.57 -17.86 -17.73
N LYS A 135 -15.89 -19.09 -17.32
CA LYS A 135 -16.97 -19.36 -16.37
C LYS A 135 -16.41 -19.45 -14.97
N LEU A 136 -16.92 -18.63 -14.07
CA LEU A 136 -16.55 -18.61 -12.65
C LEU A 136 -17.68 -19.19 -11.82
N SER A 137 -17.34 -20.04 -10.84
CA SER A 137 -18.28 -20.60 -9.86
C SER A 137 -18.49 -19.58 -8.74
N LEU A 138 -19.46 -18.70 -8.96
CA LEU A 138 -19.79 -17.57 -8.09
C LEU A 138 -21.24 -17.68 -7.60
N ASP A 139 -21.46 -17.43 -6.31
CA ASP A 139 -22.79 -17.17 -5.77
C ASP A 139 -23.35 -15.85 -6.34
N MET A 140 -24.69 -15.73 -6.44
CA MET A 140 -25.38 -14.61 -7.10
C MET A 140 -24.94 -13.24 -6.56
N LYS A 141 -24.83 -13.08 -5.24
CA LYS A 141 -24.39 -11.82 -4.61
C LYS A 141 -22.96 -11.44 -4.98
N ARG A 142 -22.07 -12.44 -5.09
CA ARG A 142 -20.67 -12.24 -5.51
C ARG A 142 -20.56 -11.94 -6.99
N ARG A 143 -21.46 -12.49 -7.81
CA ARG A 143 -21.51 -12.24 -9.26
C ARG A 143 -21.80 -10.77 -9.55
N GLU A 144 -22.78 -10.16 -8.88
CA GLU A 144 -23.11 -8.73 -9.04
C GLU A 144 -21.91 -7.83 -8.73
N TRP A 145 -21.22 -8.10 -7.63
CA TRP A 145 -19.98 -7.41 -7.27
C TRP A 145 -18.89 -7.58 -8.35
N PHE A 146 -18.66 -8.81 -8.83
CA PHE A 146 -17.68 -9.08 -9.89
C PHE A 146 -18.03 -8.42 -11.23
N THR A 147 -19.31 -8.39 -11.59
CA THR A 147 -19.77 -7.68 -12.80
C THR A 147 -19.60 -6.18 -12.67
N GLY A 148 -19.80 -5.62 -11.47
CA GLY A 148 -19.53 -4.20 -11.20
C GLY A 148 -18.05 -3.84 -11.39
N LEU A 149 -17.13 -4.71 -10.97
CA LEU A 149 -15.69 -4.53 -11.23
C LEU A 149 -15.39 -4.49 -12.74
N TRP A 150 -16.02 -5.36 -13.52
CA TRP A 150 -15.80 -5.43 -14.98
C TRP A 150 -16.47 -4.27 -15.75
N MET A 151 -17.57 -3.74 -15.23
CA MET A 151 -18.19 -2.53 -15.77
C MET A 151 -17.28 -1.30 -15.56
N ASN A 152 -16.60 -1.21 -14.42
CA ASN A 152 -15.61 -0.15 -14.19
C ASN A 152 -14.45 -0.23 -15.21
N THR A 153 -14.05 -1.44 -15.62
CA THR A 153 -13.01 -1.59 -16.64
C THR A 153 -13.41 -1.13 -18.04
N ASN A 154 -14.70 -1.13 -18.38
CA ASN A 154 -15.17 -0.63 -19.69
C ASN A 154 -15.11 0.91 -19.81
N ASN A 155 -15.06 1.61 -18.68
CA ASN A 155 -14.91 3.07 -18.63
C ASN A 155 -13.44 3.52 -18.65
N ILE A 156 -12.51 2.58 -18.70
CA ILE A 156 -11.09 2.87 -18.82
C ILE A 156 -10.79 3.29 -20.26
N LYS A 157 -10.56 4.58 -20.47
CA LYS A 157 -9.95 5.10 -21.70
C LYS A 157 -8.57 5.66 -21.37
N ALA A 158 -7.58 5.27 -22.17
CA ALA A 158 -6.27 5.90 -22.13
C ALA A 158 -6.38 7.37 -22.58
N PRO A 159 -5.59 8.31 -22.00
CA PRO A 159 -4.53 8.10 -21.01
C PRO A 159 -5.05 8.11 -19.56
N PHE A 160 -4.41 7.30 -18.72
CA PHE A 160 -4.72 7.21 -17.29
C PHE A 160 -4.12 8.43 -16.56
N ILE A 161 -4.96 9.39 -16.17
CA ILE A 161 -4.56 10.49 -15.31
C ILE A 161 -4.77 10.05 -13.86
N PHE A 162 -3.68 9.92 -13.12
CA PHE A 162 -3.72 9.63 -11.69
C PHE A 162 -3.59 10.95 -10.93
N ASP A 163 -4.58 11.31 -10.13
CA ASP A 163 -4.45 12.44 -9.21
C ASP A 163 -3.45 12.06 -8.11
N SER A 164 -2.35 12.81 -8.06
CA SER A 164 -1.20 12.65 -7.17
C SER A 164 -1.45 13.14 -5.76
#